data_AF-H3CF07-F1
#
_entry.id   AF-H3CF07-F1
#
_cell.length_a   1.000
_cell.length_b   1.000
_cell.length_c   1.000
_cell.angle_alpha   90.00
_cell.angle_beta   90.00
_cell.angle_gamma   90.00
#
_symmetry.space_group_name_H-M   'P 1'
#
loop_
_entity.id
_entity.type
_entity.pdbx_description
1 polymer ?
#
loop_
_entity_poly.entity_id
_entity_poly.type
_entity_poly.pdbx_seq_one_letter_code
_entity_poly.pdbx_strand_id
1 'polypeptide(L)'
;MNSPMYTFVSRDNSSTVYAEISKILISTGHWKRLKKDNPRFNLMFGERNRLPFGRLGHEPGLVQLVNYYRGADKLCRKASLVNERMLKTSPELSDYCNWFPESYIIYPTNFNTPVAPVTNGITHLKSNPKTDEREVFLASYNTKKESGEGAVWIAKSSAGAKGAGILISHDANQLLDFIDDQGQVHVIQKYLEKPLLLEPGHRKFDIRSWVLVDHQYNIYLYREGVLRTSSEPYNISNLQDMTSHLTNHCIQKEHSQNYERYEKGNEIFFDEFRVYLLNNYNVSLETSILPQIKQIIR
;
A
#
# COMPACT_ATOMS: atom_id res chain seq x y z
N MET A 1 -34.80 20.65 24.66
CA MET A 1 -34.83 20.34 23.22
C MET A 1 -34.10 19.01 23.02
N ASN A 2 -34.72 18.00 22.44
CA ASN A 2 -34.02 16.73 22.16
C ASN A 2 -32.93 16.98 21.12
N SER A 3 -31.68 16.65 21.44
CA SER A 3 -30.59 16.70 20.47
C SER A 3 -30.95 15.85 19.24
N PRO A 4 -30.65 16.32 18.01
CA PRO A 4 -30.98 15.57 16.79
C PRO A 4 -30.31 14.19 16.82
N MET A 5 -31.09 13.14 16.54
CA MET A 5 -30.62 11.77 16.47
C MET A 5 -30.09 11.48 15.07
N TYR A 6 -28.79 11.25 14.95
CA TYR A 6 -28.15 10.84 13.69
C TYR A 6 -28.32 9.35 13.45
N THR A 7 -28.22 8.95 12.19
CA THR A 7 -28.39 7.55 11.77
C THR A 7 -27.23 7.08 10.91
N PHE A 8 -26.84 5.81 11.07
CA PHE A 8 -25.79 5.22 10.24
C PHE A 8 -26.10 3.79 9.83
N VAL A 9 -25.50 3.36 8.72
CA VAL A 9 -25.51 1.98 8.23
C VAL A 9 -24.09 1.42 8.18
N SER A 10 -23.96 0.12 8.45
CA SER A 10 -22.69 -0.60 8.32
C SER A 10 -22.86 -1.76 7.36
N ARG A 11 -22.04 -1.77 6.30
CA ARG A 11 -22.11 -2.71 5.17
C ARG A 11 -20.83 -3.55 5.02
N ASP A 12 -19.75 -3.21 5.73
CA ASP A 12 -18.57 -4.07 5.90
C ASP A 12 -18.49 -4.62 7.33
N ASN A 13 -18.95 -5.86 7.53
CA ASN A 13 -18.87 -6.52 8.84
C ASN A 13 -17.46 -7.03 9.18
N SER A 14 -16.54 -7.02 8.21
CA SER A 14 -15.18 -7.52 8.40
C SER A 14 -14.18 -6.41 8.75
N SER A 15 -14.64 -5.15 8.88
CA SER A 15 -13.79 -4.04 9.32
C SER A 15 -13.74 -3.97 10.84
N THR A 16 -12.55 -4.20 11.41
CA THR A 16 -12.31 -4.04 12.85
C THR A 16 -12.39 -2.57 13.27
N VAL A 17 -11.86 -1.65 12.46
CA VAL A 17 -11.86 -0.20 12.72
C VAL A 17 -13.28 0.35 12.77
N TYR A 18 -14.09 0.10 11.74
CA TYR A 18 -15.45 0.64 11.68
C TYR A 18 -16.42 -0.12 12.60
N ALA A 19 -16.11 -1.36 13.00
CA ALA A 19 -16.83 -2.03 14.07
C ALA A 19 -16.65 -1.30 15.41
N GLU A 20 -15.43 -0.87 15.74
CA GLU A 20 -15.18 -0.13 16.97
C GLU A 20 -15.78 1.28 16.93
N ILE A 21 -15.62 2.00 15.82
CA ILE A 21 -16.28 3.30 15.63
C ILE A 21 -17.80 3.18 15.76
N SER A 22 -18.41 2.12 15.23
CA SER A 22 -19.85 1.87 15.39
C SER A 22 -20.27 1.77 16.86
N LYS A 23 -19.46 1.12 17.72
CA LYS A 23 -19.73 1.04 19.16
C LYS A 23 -19.62 2.41 19.81
N ILE A 24 -18.59 3.18 19.48
CA ILE A 24 -18.36 4.54 19.98
C ILE A 24 -19.53 5.46 19.60
N LEU A 25 -20.00 5.42 18.34
CA LEU A 25 -21.15 6.23 17.92
C LEU A 25 -22.40 5.89 18.74
N ILE A 26 -22.71 4.60 18.91
CA ILE A 26 -23.88 4.16 19.68
C ILE A 26 -23.77 4.59 21.15
N SER A 27 -22.59 4.49 21.76
CA SER A 27 -22.40 4.85 23.17
C SER A 27 -22.58 6.36 23.46
N THR A 28 -22.50 7.22 22.43
CA THR A 28 -22.82 8.66 22.59
C THR A 28 -24.29 8.93 22.89
N GLY A 29 -25.21 7.99 22.61
CA GLY A 29 -26.65 8.20 22.69
C GLY A 29 -27.24 9.09 21.58
N HIS A 30 -26.40 9.69 20.72
CA HIS A 30 -26.83 10.58 19.63
C HIS A 30 -26.90 9.88 18.26
N TRP A 31 -26.50 8.62 18.18
CA TRP A 31 -26.47 7.84 16.95
C TRP A 31 -27.29 6.55 17.05
N LYS A 32 -28.02 6.25 15.97
CA LYS A 32 -28.77 5.01 15.82
C LYS A 32 -28.28 4.23 14.59
N ARG A 33 -27.95 2.95 14.80
CA ARG A 33 -27.65 2.03 13.70
C ARG A 33 -28.95 1.59 13.02
N LEU A 34 -29.00 1.70 11.70
CA LEU A 34 -30.09 1.23 10.86
C LEU A 34 -29.77 -0.12 10.20
N LYS A 35 -30.79 -0.74 9.60
CA LYS A 35 -30.61 -1.90 8.71
C LYS A 35 -29.72 -1.48 7.53
N LYS A 36 -28.83 -2.38 7.09
CA LYS A 36 -27.77 -2.12 6.10
C LYS A 36 -28.26 -1.56 4.74
N ASP A 37 -29.51 -1.82 4.39
CA ASP A 37 -30.12 -1.43 3.12
C ASP A 37 -31.15 -0.28 3.27
N ASN A 38 -31.30 0.27 4.48
CA ASN A 38 -32.12 1.46 4.67
C ASN A 38 -31.42 2.65 4.00
N PRO A 39 -32.05 3.38 3.06
CA PRO A 39 -31.42 4.49 2.35
C PRO A 39 -31.37 5.80 3.16
N ARG A 40 -32.23 5.96 4.18
CA ARG A 40 -32.34 7.19 4.98
C ARG A 40 -31.34 7.20 6.13
N PHE A 41 -30.05 7.30 5.80
CA PHE A 41 -28.95 7.42 6.77
C PHE A 41 -28.19 8.74 6.63
N ASN A 42 -27.49 9.15 7.69
CA ASN A 42 -26.51 10.24 7.66
C ASN A 42 -25.09 9.76 7.35
N LEU A 43 -24.70 8.58 7.85
CA LEU A 43 -23.35 8.03 7.68
C LEU A 43 -23.39 6.58 7.17
N MET A 44 -22.56 6.27 6.19
CA MET A 44 -22.37 4.92 5.67
C MET A 44 -20.94 4.43 5.94
N PHE A 45 -20.81 3.35 6.70
CA PHE A 45 -19.61 2.50 6.68
C PHE A 45 -19.77 1.49 5.55
N GLY A 46 -19.28 1.85 4.37
CA GLY A 46 -19.53 1.12 3.13
C GLY A 46 -18.69 -0.13 2.97
N GLU A 47 -19.13 -0.97 2.04
CA GLU A 47 -18.42 -2.16 1.58
C GLU A 47 -17.13 -1.81 0.84
N ARG A 48 -16.09 -2.65 1.00
CA ARG A 48 -14.76 -2.42 0.39
C ARG A 48 -14.77 -2.43 -1.14
N ASN A 49 -15.66 -3.22 -1.73
CA ASN A 49 -15.72 -3.46 -3.17
C ASN A 49 -17.08 -3.04 -3.70
N ARG A 50 -17.08 -2.34 -4.85
CA ARG A 50 -18.28 -1.92 -5.58
C ARG A 50 -19.29 -1.13 -4.72
N LEU A 51 -18.77 -0.26 -3.84
CA LEU A 51 -19.60 0.67 -3.08
C LEU A 51 -20.47 1.51 -4.03
N PRO A 52 -21.79 1.58 -3.83
CA PRO A 52 -22.72 2.25 -4.74
C PRO A 52 -22.72 3.77 -4.58
N PHE A 53 -21.61 4.43 -4.89
CA PHE A 53 -21.48 5.89 -4.77
C PHE A 53 -22.57 6.68 -5.50
N GLY A 54 -23.06 6.18 -6.64
CA GLY A 54 -24.12 6.84 -7.42
C GLY A 54 -25.51 6.84 -6.77
N ARG A 55 -25.68 6.20 -5.60
CA ARG A 55 -26.93 6.26 -4.81
C ARG A 55 -26.85 7.26 -3.65
N LEU A 56 -25.68 7.85 -3.39
CA LEU A 56 -25.46 8.75 -2.26
C LEU A 56 -25.81 10.20 -2.63
N GLY A 57 -26.33 10.97 -1.67
CA GLY A 57 -26.64 12.39 -1.82
C GLY A 57 -27.98 12.69 -2.49
N HIS A 58 -28.83 11.69 -2.67
CA HIS A 58 -30.15 11.83 -3.34
C HIS A 58 -31.34 11.78 -2.37
N GLU A 59 -31.11 11.67 -1.06
CA GLU A 59 -32.17 11.60 -0.03
C GLU A 59 -32.56 13.00 0.46
N PRO A 60 -33.82 13.47 0.22
CA PRO A 60 -34.25 14.80 0.62
C PRO A 60 -34.19 15.03 2.14
N GLY A 61 -33.62 16.16 2.54
CA GLY A 61 -33.51 16.57 3.94
C GLY A 61 -32.45 15.81 4.75
N LEU A 62 -31.57 15.04 4.10
CA LEU A 62 -30.50 14.30 4.75
C LEU A 62 -29.14 14.64 4.14
N VAL A 63 -28.22 15.10 4.99
CA VAL A 63 -26.80 15.13 4.65
C VAL A 63 -26.25 13.71 4.79
N GLN A 64 -25.65 13.19 3.71
CA GLN A 64 -25.06 11.85 3.67
C GLN A 64 -23.53 11.93 3.57
N LEU A 65 -22.86 11.14 4.40
CA LEU A 65 -21.41 10.97 4.40
C LEU A 65 -21.05 9.49 4.25
N VAL A 66 -19.92 9.20 3.63
CA VAL A 66 -19.38 7.84 3.45
C VAL A 66 -17.89 7.80 3.80
N ASN A 67 -17.44 6.66 4.32
CA ASN A 67 -16.08 6.45 4.81
C ASN A 67 -15.04 6.07 3.73
N TYR A 68 -15.34 6.33 2.46
CA TYR A 68 -14.46 6.07 1.32
C TYR A 68 -14.49 7.23 0.33
N TYR A 69 -13.33 7.57 -0.22
CA TYR A 69 -13.22 8.43 -1.39
C TYR A 69 -13.37 7.60 -2.67
N ARG A 70 -14.33 7.96 -3.53
CA ARG A 70 -14.46 7.34 -4.86
C ARG A 70 -13.21 7.66 -5.68
N GLY A 71 -12.55 6.64 -6.22
CA GLY A 71 -11.33 6.79 -7.01
C GLY A 71 -10.02 6.67 -6.20
N ALA A 72 -10.09 6.57 -4.87
CA ALA A 72 -8.89 6.36 -4.04
C ALA A 72 -8.21 5.00 -4.30
N ASP A 73 -8.87 4.07 -4.99
CA ASP A 73 -8.28 2.81 -5.45
C ASP A 73 -7.08 3.02 -6.39
N LYS A 74 -6.98 4.20 -7.04
CA LYS A 74 -5.82 4.60 -7.82
C LYS A 74 -4.53 4.68 -7.00
N LEU A 75 -4.62 5.11 -5.74
CA LEU A 75 -3.50 5.17 -4.80
C LEU A 75 -3.30 3.83 -4.06
N CYS A 76 -4.39 3.10 -3.81
CA CYS A 76 -4.38 1.90 -2.97
C CYS A 76 -4.11 0.58 -3.72
N ARG A 77 -4.04 0.60 -5.06
CA ARG A 77 -3.67 -0.58 -5.89
C ARG A 77 -2.27 -0.42 -6.44
N LYS A 78 -1.45 -1.49 -6.38
CA LYS A 78 -0.02 -1.40 -6.71
C LYS A 78 0.22 -0.93 -8.15
N ALA A 79 -0.42 -1.57 -9.13
CA ALA A 79 -0.25 -1.17 -10.53
C ALA A 79 -0.81 0.24 -10.79
N SER A 80 -1.92 0.61 -10.16
CA SER A 80 -2.49 1.96 -10.31
C SER A 80 -1.61 3.03 -9.68
N LEU A 81 -0.94 2.73 -8.56
CA LEU A 81 0.02 3.63 -7.92
C LEU A 81 1.25 3.87 -8.80
N VAL A 82 1.81 2.80 -9.38
CA VAL A 82 2.90 2.92 -10.37
C VAL A 82 2.41 3.75 -11.56
N ASN A 83 1.21 3.47 -12.08
CA ASN A 83 0.67 4.16 -13.24
C ASN A 83 0.37 5.63 -12.96
N GLU A 84 -0.20 6.00 -11.81
CA GLU A 84 -0.43 7.41 -11.44
C GLU A 84 0.90 8.16 -11.27
N ARG A 85 1.96 7.48 -10.82
CA ARG A 85 3.32 8.05 -10.81
C ARG A 85 3.86 8.25 -12.22
N MET A 86 3.68 7.27 -13.12
CA MET A 86 4.22 7.33 -14.49
C MET A 86 3.40 8.22 -15.44
N LEU A 87 2.07 8.31 -15.27
CA LEU A 87 1.16 9.02 -16.18
C LEU A 87 0.83 10.46 -15.79
N LYS A 88 1.21 10.95 -14.61
CA LYS A 88 1.16 12.39 -14.32
C LYS A 88 2.48 13.01 -14.76
N THR A 89 2.60 13.75 -15.87
CA THR A 89 1.85 14.96 -16.28
C THR A 89 1.56 15.98 -15.16
N SER A 90 2.07 15.77 -13.95
CA SER A 90 2.14 16.79 -12.90
C SER A 90 3.61 17.18 -12.76
N PRO A 91 4.02 18.37 -13.24
CA PRO A 91 5.39 18.87 -13.08
C PRO A 91 5.86 18.88 -11.61
N GLU A 92 4.92 18.84 -10.66
CA GLU A 92 5.18 18.81 -9.23
C GLU A 92 5.72 17.45 -8.71
N LEU A 93 5.43 16.34 -9.40
CA LEU A 93 5.84 14.99 -8.98
C LEU A 93 6.99 14.40 -9.84
N SER A 94 7.18 14.89 -11.07
CA SER A 94 8.19 14.36 -11.99
C SER A 94 9.63 14.65 -11.57
N ASP A 95 9.88 15.78 -10.90
CA ASP A 95 11.23 16.21 -10.53
C ASP A 95 11.71 15.64 -9.17
N TYR A 96 10.83 15.00 -8.38
CA TYR A 96 11.09 14.75 -6.95
C TYR A 96 10.75 13.34 -6.43
N CYS A 97 10.49 12.35 -7.27
CA CYS A 97 10.09 11.02 -6.79
C CYS A 97 11.27 10.10 -6.42
N ASN A 98 12.32 10.60 -5.74
CA ASN A 98 13.45 9.77 -5.29
C ASN A 98 13.08 8.78 -4.16
N TRP A 99 11.88 8.91 -3.59
CA TRP A 99 11.40 8.11 -2.47
C TRP A 99 10.62 6.84 -2.89
N PHE A 100 10.17 6.73 -4.14
CA PHE A 100 9.49 5.53 -4.63
C PHE A 100 10.45 4.67 -5.45
N PRO A 101 10.69 3.40 -5.06
CA PRO A 101 11.60 2.54 -5.81
C PRO A 101 11.16 2.39 -7.28
N GLU A 102 12.14 2.31 -8.16
CA GLU A 102 11.93 2.04 -9.58
C GLU A 102 11.00 0.83 -9.78
N SER A 103 9.98 0.97 -10.62
CA SER A 103 8.87 0.03 -10.73
C SER A 103 8.30 -0.02 -12.13
N TYR A 104 7.84 -1.20 -12.53
CA TYR A 104 7.28 -1.50 -13.85
C TYR A 104 6.02 -2.35 -13.72
N ILE A 105 5.01 -2.05 -14.54
CA ILE A 105 3.74 -2.79 -14.62
C ILE A 105 3.88 -3.86 -15.68
N ILE A 106 3.76 -5.13 -15.26
CA ILE A 106 3.89 -6.29 -16.14
C ILE A 106 2.54 -7.00 -16.22
N TYR A 107 2.12 -7.30 -17.45
CA TYR A 107 0.95 -8.12 -17.71
C TYR A 107 1.41 -9.56 -18.04
N PRO A 108 0.65 -10.57 -17.58
CA PRO A 108 0.91 -11.95 -17.99
C PRO A 108 0.72 -12.09 -19.50
N THR A 109 1.59 -12.83 -20.18
CA THR A 109 1.50 -13.07 -21.65
C THR A 109 0.21 -13.78 -22.06
N ASN A 110 -0.33 -14.62 -21.18
CA ASN A 110 -1.61 -15.33 -21.38
C ASN A 110 -2.84 -14.43 -21.15
N PHE A 111 -2.64 -13.20 -20.69
CA PHE A 111 -3.70 -12.19 -20.60
C PHE A 111 -3.89 -11.57 -22.00
N ASN A 112 -5.12 -11.46 -22.47
CA ASN A 112 -5.43 -10.70 -23.68
C ASN A 112 -5.15 -9.20 -23.45
N THR A 113 -3.88 -8.80 -23.54
CA THR A 113 -3.44 -7.40 -23.54
C THR A 113 -3.33 -6.91 -24.99
N PRO A 114 -3.90 -5.74 -25.34
CA PRO A 114 -3.59 -5.11 -26.60
C PRO A 114 -2.11 -4.72 -26.60
N VAL A 115 -1.33 -5.32 -27.49
CA VAL A 115 0.09 -4.98 -27.70
C VAL A 115 0.17 -3.56 -28.27
N ALA A 116 1.10 -2.74 -27.76
CA ALA A 116 1.34 -1.42 -28.32
C ALA A 116 1.84 -1.57 -29.77
N PRO A 117 1.24 -0.90 -30.77
CA PRO A 117 1.71 -1.03 -32.14
C PRO A 117 3.06 -0.34 -32.29
N VAL A 118 4.05 -1.10 -32.75
CA VAL A 118 5.29 -0.56 -33.32
C VAL A 118 4.97 -0.16 -34.77
N THR A 119 4.93 1.14 -35.10
CA THR A 119 5.54 1.73 -36.32
C THR A 119 5.06 3.15 -36.65
N ASN A 120 6.01 3.90 -37.21
CA ASN A 120 5.95 5.17 -37.93
C ASN A 120 4.64 5.45 -38.69
N GLY A 121 4.00 6.59 -38.39
CA GLY A 121 2.96 7.15 -39.26
C GLY A 121 1.84 7.86 -38.49
N ILE A 122 1.78 9.17 -38.66
CA ILE A 122 0.81 10.09 -38.05
C ILE A 122 -0.62 9.64 -38.34
N THR A 123 -1.38 9.21 -37.32
CA THR A 123 -2.85 9.30 -37.29
C THR A 123 -3.35 9.36 -35.83
N HIS A 124 -4.21 10.34 -35.57
CA HIS A 124 -4.97 10.65 -34.34
C HIS A 124 -4.71 9.81 -33.06
N LEU A 125 -4.05 10.47 -32.09
CA LEU A 125 -3.86 10.05 -30.70
C LEU A 125 -5.20 9.78 -29.99
N LYS A 126 -5.68 8.54 -30.05
CA LYS A 126 -6.47 7.96 -28.95
C LYS A 126 -5.45 7.32 -28.01
N SER A 127 -5.07 8.01 -26.93
CA SER A 127 -4.18 7.46 -25.91
C SER A 127 -4.76 6.14 -25.38
N ASN A 128 -4.07 5.04 -25.60
CA ASN A 128 -4.41 3.74 -25.03
C ASN A 128 -3.34 3.42 -23.95
N PRO A 129 -3.51 3.87 -22.68
CA PRO A 129 -2.40 4.07 -21.76
C PRO A 129 -2.17 2.86 -20.83
N LYS A 130 -2.35 1.63 -21.32
CA LYS A 130 -2.14 0.41 -20.52
C LYS A 130 -1.25 -0.56 -21.29
N THR A 131 -0.01 -0.15 -21.49
CA THR A 131 1.00 -0.96 -22.16
C THR A 131 1.79 -1.74 -21.11
N ASP A 132 2.06 -3.01 -21.39
CA ASP A 132 3.00 -3.81 -20.63
C ASP A 132 4.40 -3.17 -20.70
N GLU A 133 5.07 -3.04 -19.57
CA GLU A 133 6.38 -2.40 -19.45
C GLU A 133 7.54 -3.41 -19.45
N ARG A 134 7.32 -4.67 -19.86
CA ARG A 134 8.32 -5.74 -19.89
C ARG A 134 9.62 -5.35 -20.58
N GLU A 135 9.57 -4.75 -21.77
CA GLU A 135 10.77 -4.35 -22.51
C GLU A 135 11.54 -3.24 -21.77
N VAL A 136 10.81 -2.28 -21.18
CA VAL A 136 11.40 -1.18 -20.40
C VAL A 136 12.08 -1.72 -19.14
N PHE A 137 11.43 -2.66 -18.45
CA PHE A 137 12.01 -3.37 -17.31
C PHE A 137 13.31 -4.10 -17.71
N LEU A 138 13.30 -4.90 -18.77
CA LEU A 138 14.46 -5.65 -19.22
C LEU A 138 15.63 -4.74 -19.60
N ALA A 139 15.36 -3.60 -20.25
CA ALA A 139 16.37 -2.60 -20.56
C ALA A 139 17.04 -2.06 -19.28
N SER A 140 16.24 -1.59 -18.31
CA SER A 140 16.77 -1.09 -17.02
C SER A 140 17.51 -2.17 -16.23
N TYR A 141 16.96 -3.38 -16.17
CA TYR A 141 17.58 -4.54 -15.52
C TYR A 141 18.98 -4.83 -16.10
N ASN A 142 19.12 -4.86 -17.43
CA ASN A 142 20.41 -5.12 -18.07
C ASN A 142 21.43 -4.02 -17.78
N THR A 143 21.04 -2.74 -17.86
CA THR A 143 21.91 -1.61 -17.52
C THR A 143 22.39 -1.67 -16.06
N LYS A 144 21.51 -2.04 -15.12
CA LYS A 144 21.89 -2.20 -13.69
C LYS A 144 22.79 -3.39 -13.43
N LYS A 145 22.57 -4.49 -14.16
CA LYS A 145 23.42 -5.67 -14.08
C LYS A 145 24.84 -5.38 -14.57
N GLU A 146 24.97 -4.62 -15.66
CA GLU A 146 26.28 -4.22 -16.22
C GLU A 146 27.04 -3.22 -15.34
N SER A 147 26.34 -2.30 -14.68
CA SER A 147 26.93 -1.31 -13.77
C SER A 147 27.24 -1.83 -12.36
N GLY A 148 26.76 -3.03 -12.00
CA GLY A 148 26.97 -3.61 -10.68
C GLY A 148 26.12 -2.96 -9.56
N GLU A 149 25.06 -2.22 -9.90
CA GLU A 149 24.19 -1.47 -8.96
C GLU A 149 23.22 -2.34 -8.15
N GLY A 150 23.42 -3.66 -8.12
CA GLY A 150 22.51 -4.62 -7.49
C GLY A 150 21.34 -4.99 -8.41
N ALA A 151 21.16 -6.29 -8.64
CA ALA A 151 20.21 -6.83 -9.61
C ALA A 151 18.96 -7.43 -8.95
N VAL A 152 18.71 -7.18 -7.66
CA VAL A 152 17.58 -7.80 -6.96
C VAL A 152 16.30 -6.99 -7.15
N TRP A 153 15.24 -7.68 -7.55
CA TRP A 153 13.91 -7.13 -7.78
C TRP A 153 12.84 -7.96 -7.07
N ILE A 154 11.67 -7.37 -6.86
CA ILE A 154 10.53 -8.00 -6.21
C ILE A 154 9.28 -7.87 -7.09
N ALA A 155 8.71 -9.01 -7.48
CA ALA A 155 7.42 -9.09 -8.17
C ALA A 155 6.29 -9.16 -7.14
N LYS A 156 5.23 -8.35 -7.33
CA LYS A 156 4.07 -8.28 -6.42
C LYS A 156 2.78 -8.18 -7.22
N SER A 157 1.80 -9.04 -6.94
CA SER A 157 0.48 -8.95 -7.58
C SER A 157 -0.24 -7.64 -7.24
N SER A 158 -0.94 -7.06 -8.22
CA SER A 158 -1.64 -5.78 -8.05
C SER A 158 -2.75 -5.85 -6.99
N ALA A 159 -3.48 -6.96 -6.95
CA ALA A 159 -4.58 -7.21 -6.01
C ALA A 159 -4.20 -8.04 -4.77
N GLY A 160 -2.97 -8.57 -4.70
CA GLY A 160 -2.56 -9.42 -3.58
C GLY A 160 -2.52 -8.70 -2.24
N ALA A 161 -3.11 -9.34 -1.24
CA ALA A 161 -3.04 -8.96 0.17
C ALA A 161 -2.29 -10.05 0.96
N LYS A 162 -1.86 -9.71 2.19
CA LYS A 162 -1.25 -10.62 3.16
C LYS A 162 0.08 -11.28 2.74
N GLY A 163 0.72 -10.80 1.67
CA GLY A 163 2.05 -11.25 1.27
C GLY A 163 2.07 -12.49 0.35
N ALA A 164 0.90 -12.95 -0.10
CA ALA A 164 0.80 -13.95 -1.16
C ALA A 164 1.14 -13.37 -2.54
N GLY A 165 1.64 -14.22 -3.45
CA GLY A 165 1.98 -13.80 -4.82
C GLY A 165 3.13 -12.80 -4.87
N ILE A 166 4.19 -13.08 -4.11
CA ILE A 166 5.41 -12.29 -4.08
C ILE A 166 6.59 -13.21 -4.40
N LEU A 167 7.46 -12.76 -5.30
CA LEU A 167 8.75 -13.37 -5.58
C LEU A 167 9.83 -12.30 -5.48
N ILE A 168 10.95 -12.62 -4.82
CA ILE A 168 12.16 -11.80 -4.82
C ILE A 168 13.23 -12.59 -5.54
N SER A 169 13.85 -11.99 -6.56
CA SER A 169 14.89 -12.67 -7.33
C SER A 169 15.89 -11.67 -7.90
N HIS A 170 17.09 -12.18 -8.18
CA HIS A 170 18.11 -11.50 -8.97
C HIS A 170 18.01 -11.86 -10.46
N ASP A 171 17.15 -12.81 -10.84
CA ASP A 171 16.94 -13.25 -12.22
C ASP A 171 15.64 -12.67 -12.79
N ALA A 172 15.78 -11.84 -13.82
CA ALA A 172 14.66 -11.25 -14.55
C ALA A 172 13.75 -12.31 -15.18
N ASN A 173 14.30 -13.42 -15.69
CA ASN A 173 13.50 -14.47 -16.34
C ASN A 173 12.60 -15.15 -15.30
N GLN A 174 13.15 -15.50 -14.13
CA GLN A 174 12.38 -16.08 -13.05
C GLN A 174 11.23 -15.17 -12.59
N LEU A 175 11.43 -13.85 -12.58
CA LEU A 175 10.37 -12.88 -12.23
C LEU A 175 9.29 -12.82 -13.30
N LEU A 176 9.66 -12.82 -14.58
CA LEU A 176 8.71 -12.77 -15.69
C LEU A 176 7.92 -14.07 -15.81
N ASP A 177 8.57 -15.23 -15.72
CA ASP A 177 7.94 -16.54 -15.73
C ASP A 177 6.95 -16.66 -14.55
N PHE A 178 7.37 -16.23 -13.36
CA PHE A 178 6.49 -16.17 -12.19
C PHE A 178 5.26 -15.31 -12.43
N ILE A 179 5.35 -14.21 -13.20
CA ILE A 179 4.19 -13.35 -13.50
C ILE A 179 3.31 -13.98 -14.59
N ASP A 180 3.90 -14.61 -15.59
CA ASP A 180 3.17 -15.25 -16.70
C ASP A 180 2.35 -16.45 -16.24
N ASP A 181 2.81 -17.15 -15.20
CA ASP A 181 2.07 -18.20 -14.50
C ASP A 181 0.89 -17.65 -13.68
N GLN A 182 0.82 -16.33 -13.48
CA GLN A 182 -0.21 -15.69 -12.66
C GLN A 182 -1.26 -15.04 -13.57
N GLY A 183 -2.54 -15.39 -13.41
CA GLY A 183 -3.63 -14.78 -14.16
C GLY A 183 -4.00 -13.34 -13.74
N GLN A 184 -3.03 -12.49 -13.37
CA GLN A 184 -3.29 -11.11 -12.95
C GLN A 184 -2.07 -10.19 -13.14
N VAL A 185 -2.33 -8.88 -13.23
CA VAL A 185 -1.29 -7.84 -13.36
C VAL A 185 -0.37 -7.79 -12.14
N HIS A 186 0.92 -7.64 -12.40
CA HIS A 186 1.97 -7.51 -11.38
C HIS A 186 2.72 -6.19 -11.51
N VAL A 187 3.41 -5.83 -10.43
CA VAL A 187 4.46 -4.81 -10.44
C VAL A 187 5.78 -5.50 -10.14
N ILE A 188 6.76 -5.33 -11.01
CA ILE A 188 8.16 -5.58 -10.69
C ILE A 188 8.73 -4.28 -10.14
N GLN A 189 9.35 -4.33 -8.96
CA GLN A 189 9.90 -3.16 -8.29
C GLN A 189 11.31 -3.45 -7.80
N LYS A 190 12.21 -2.47 -7.87
CA LYS A 190 13.58 -2.61 -7.36
C LYS A 190 13.53 -2.98 -5.88
N TYR A 191 14.17 -4.08 -5.53
CA TYR A 191 14.25 -4.51 -4.14
C TYR A 191 15.27 -3.65 -3.40
N LEU A 192 14.91 -3.22 -2.19
CA LEU A 192 15.78 -2.44 -1.32
C LEU A 192 16.72 -3.40 -0.58
N GLU A 193 17.94 -3.53 -1.12
CA GLU A 193 18.97 -4.51 -0.69
C GLU A 193 19.72 -4.07 0.58
N LYS A 194 19.70 -2.78 0.90
CA LYS A 194 20.38 -2.20 2.07
C LYS A 194 19.35 -1.52 3.01
N PRO A 195 18.43 -2.29 3.62
CA PRO A 195 17.49 -1.73 4.57
C PRO A 195 18.21 -1.26 5.84
N LEU A 196 17.61 -0.31 6.55
CA LEU A 196 17.95 -0.13 7.96
C LEU A 196 17.51 -1.39 8.72
N LEU A 197 18.41 -1.93 9.54
CA LEU A 197 18.19 -3.16 10.27
C LEU A 197 18.15 -2.89 11.77
N LEU A 198 17.22 -3.54 12.46
CA LEU A 198 17.10 -3.46 13.91
C LEU A 198 18.10 -4.41 14.55
N GLU A 199 18.80 -3.89 15.56
CA GLU A 199 19.66 -4.67 16.44
C GLU A 199 19.08 -4.74 17.86
N PRO A 200 19.22 -5.86 18.58
CA PRO A 200 19.85 -7.10 18.13
C PRO A 200 18.99 -7.88 17.12
N GLY A 201 19.66 -8.74 16.36
CA GLY A 201 19.04 -9.75 15.49
C GLY A 201 19.14 -9.44 14.00
N HIS A 202 19.72 -8.30 13.62
CA HIS A 202 19.93 -7.90 12.23
C HIS A 202 18.65 -7.95 11.37
N ARG A 203 17.55 -7.35 11.86
CA ARG A 203 16.18 -7.63 11.35
C ARG A 203 15.60 -6.51 10.51
N LYS A 204 14.91 -6.87 9.44
CA LYS A 204 14.17 -5.93 8.59
C LYS A 204 12.86 -5.48 9.24
N PHE A 205 12.42 -4.26 8.94
CA PHE A 205 11.10 -3.76 9.33
C PHE A 205 10.48 -2.88 8.24
N ASP A 206 9.18 -2.61 8.39
CA ASP A 206 8.49 -1.53 7.66
C ASP A 206 7.70 -0.64 8.63
N ILE A 207 7.45 0.62 8.25
CA ILE A 207 6.67 1.56 9.07
C ILE A 207 5.24 1.66 8.53
N ARG A 208 4.26 1.45 9.40
CA ARG A 208 2.86 1.74 9.16
C ARG A 208 2.48 3.06 9.82
N SER A 209 2.00 4.00 9.00
CA SER A 209 1.32 5.22 9.44
C SER A 209 -0.16 5.16 9.07
N TRP A 210 -1.02 5.73 9.91
CA TRP A 210 -2.45 5.89 9.61
C TRP A 210 -2.74 7.34 9.23
N VAL A 211 -3.42 7.53 8.11
CA VAL A 211 -3.81 8.85 7.60
C VAL A 211 -5.32 8.90 7.45
N LEU A 212 -5.94 9.94 8.02
CA LEU A 212 -7.35 10.27 7.82
C LEU A 212 -7.44 11.46 6.88
N VAL A 213 -8.27 11.33 5.83
CA VAL A 213 -8.66 12.46 4.98
C VAL A 213 -10.13 12.73 5.24
N ASP A 214 -10.45 13.95 5.70
CA ASP A 214 -11.83 14.34 6.00
C ASP A 214 -12.54 14.95 4.79
N HIS A 215 -13.85 15.14 4.89
CA HIS A 215 -14.70 15.69 3.81
C HIS A 215 -14.26 17.07 3.26
N GLN A 216 -13.41 17.82 3.96
CA GLN A 216 -12.82 19.08 3.50
C GLN A 216 -11.44 18.90 2.85
N TYR A 217 -11.01 17.65 2.65
CA TYR A 217 -9.68 17.25 2.20
C TYR A 217 -8.55 17.63 3.16
N ASN A 218 -8.85 17.85 4.45
CA ASN A 218 -7.79 17.98 5.44
C ASN A 218 -7.11 16.61 5.65
N ILE A 219 -5.78 16.60 5.64
CA ILE A 219 -4.97 15.40 5.79
C ILE A 219 -4.44 15.32 7.23
N TYR A 220 -4.86 14.32 7.98
CA TYR A 220 -4.43 14.08 9.35
C TYR A 220 -3.58 12.82 9.43
N LEU A 221 -2.30 13.00 9.75
CA LEU A 221 -1.42 11.90 10.15
C LEU A 221 -1.65 11.58 11.63
N TYR A 222 -2.03 10.34 11.93
CA TYR A 222 -2.14 9.89 13.31
C TYR A 222 -0.77 9.92 13.99
N ARG A 223 -0.73 10.40 15.24
CA ARG A 223 0.53 10.65 15.97
C ARG A 223 1.33 9.37 16.23
N GLU A 224 0.64 8.25 16.40
CA GLU A 224 1.27 6.94 16.59
C GLU A 224 1.41 6.23 15.24
N GLY A 225 2.57 5.64 15.03
CA GLY A 225 2.81 4.64 14.01
C GLY A 225 3.38 3.37 14.64
N VAL A 226 3.43 2.32 13.83
CA VAL A 226 3.96 1.02 14.27
C VAL A 226 4.95 0.51 13.23
N LEU A 227 6.09 0.04 13.71
CA LEU A 227 7.03 -0.73 12.92
C LEU A 227 6.56 -2.18 12.96
N ARG A 228 6.40 -2.79 11.80
CA ARG A 228 6.15 -4.23 11.66
C ARG A 228 7.48 -4.89 11.35
N THR A 229 7.94 -5.75 12.23
CA THR A 229 9.30 -6.28 12.19
C THR A 229 9.33 -7.72 11.69
N SER A 230 10.43 -8.09 11.04
CA SER A 230 10.79 -9.49 10.91
C SER A 230 11.42 -9.97 12.21
N SER A 231 11.21 -11.24 12.53
CA SER A 231 11.90 -11.92 13.62
C SER A 231 13.14 -12.69 13.19
N GLU A 232 13.37 -12.81 11.88
CA GLU A 232 14.50 -13.55 11.32
C GLU A 232 15.62 -12.59 10.87
N PRO A 233 16.90 -12.98 11.04
CA PRO A 233 18.03 -12.20 10.56
C PRO A 233 17.95 -11.98 9.04
N TYR A 234 18.11 -10.73 8.62
CA TYR A 234 18.10 -10.36 7.21
C TYR A 234 19.30 -10.97 6.48
N ASN A 235 19.04 -11.72 5.41
CA ASN A 235 20.10 -12.36 4.62
C ASN A 235 19.86 -12.16 3.12
N ILE A 236 20.51 -11.17 2.52
CA ILE A 236 20.38 -10.89 1.07
C ILE A 236 20.88 -12.04 0.18
N SER A 237 21.77 -12.90 0.70
CA SER A 237 22.29 -14.06 -0.05
C SER A 237 21.28 -15.20 -0.15
N ASN A 238 20.22 -15.20 0.67
CA ASN A 238 19.19 -16.24 0.66
C ASN A 238 17.79 -15.65 0.42
N LEU A 239 17.50 -15.31 -0.83
CA LEU A 239 16.21 -14.75 -1.24
C LEU A 239 15.04 -15.75 -1.16
N GLN A 240 15.32 -17.05 -1.00
CA GLN A 240 14.28 -18.09 -0.86
C GLN A 240 13.66 -18.08 0.54
N ASP A 241 14.41 -17.62 1.56
CA ASP A 241 13.84 -17.38 2.88
C ASP A 241 13.09 -16.04 2.92
N MET A 242 11.82 -16.12 2.50
CA MET A 242 10.92 -14.97 2.46
C MET A 242 10.65 -14.39 3.86
N THR A 243 10.83 -15.14 4.95
CA THR A 243 10.53 -14.66 6.30
C THR A 243 11.54 -13.62 6.80
N SER A 244 12.79 -13.68 6.35
CA SER A 244 13.79 -12.62 6.58
C SER A 244 13.50 -11.33 5.78
N HIS A 245 12.72 -11.43 4.70
CA HIS A 245 12.52 -10.34 3.73
C HIS A 245 11.13 -9.70 3.78
N LEU A 246 10.10 -10.42 4.23
CA LEU A 246 8.71 -9.96 4.29
C LEU A 246 8.27 -9.74 5.74
N THR A 247 8.01 -8.48 6.07
CA THR A 247 7.60 -8.01 7.40
C THR A 247 6.08 -8.08 7.63
N ASN A 248 5.35 -8.76 6.74
CA ASN A 248 3.91 -8.94 6.88
C ASN A 248 3.61 -9.75 8.14
N HIS A 249 2.83 -9.18 9.07
CA HIS A 249 2.42 -9.85 10.31
C HIS A 249 1.86 -11.27 10.08
N CYS A 250 1.05 -11.49 9.03
CA CYS A 250 0.55 -12.83 8.71
C CYS A 250 1.68 -13.82 8.39
N ILE A 251 2.66 -13.42 7.59
CA ILE A 251 3.81 -14.25 7.21
C ILE A 251 4.70 -14.52 8.42
N GLN A 252 5.00 -13.49 9.21
CA GLN A 252 5.82 -13.65 10.41
C GLN A 252 5.17 -14.61 11.40
N LYS A 253 3.87 -14.43 11.69
CA LYS A 253 3.14 -15.29 12.61
C LYS A 253 3.02 -16.74 12.12
N GLU A 254 2.90 -16.95 10.82
CA GLU A 254 2.68 -18.28 10.23
C GLU A 254 3.98 -19.06 10.00
N HIS A 255 5.07 -18.37 9.65
CA HIS A 255 6.28 -19.03 9.14
C HIS A 255 7.56 -18.72 9.92
N SER A 256 7.63 -17.64 10.70
CA SER A 256 8.83 -17.36 11.51
C SER A 256 8.84 -18.25 12.75
N GLN A 257 9.97 -18.90 12.99
CA GLN A 257 10.20 -19.69 14.21
C GLN A 257 10.47 -18.78 15.41
N ASN A 258 10.90 -17.54 15.15
CA ASN A 258 11.27 -16.53 16.14
C ASN A 258 10.16 -15.48 16.37
N TYR A 259 8.91 -15.73 15.96
CA TYR A 259 7.81 -14.78 16.12
C TYR A 259 7.64 -14.36 17.60
N GLU A 260 7.50 -13.06 17.86
CA GLU A 260 7.46 -12.40 19.18
C GLU A 260 8.72 -12.53 20.06
N ARG A 261 9.85 -13.00 19.51
CA ARG A 261 11.10 -13.19 20.26
C ARG A 261 11.65 -11.90 20.88
N TYR A 262 11.52 -10.78 20.18
CA TYR A 262 12.14 -9.50 20.56
C TYR A 262 11.11 -8.52 21.12
N GLU A 263 9.96 -8.42 20.47
CA GLU A 263 8.86 -7.54 20.83
C GLU A 263 7.53 -8.26 20.63
N LYS A 264 6.53 -7.92 21.45
CA LYS A 264 5.21 -8.53 21.38
C LYS A 264 4.58 -8.27 20.01
N GLY A 265 4.06 -9.31 19.38
CA GLY A 265 3.38 -9.22 18.08
C GLY A 265 4.25 -8.83 16.89
N ASN A 266 5.59 -8.73 17.05
CA ASN A 266 6.49 -8.12 16.05
C ASN A 266 6.12 -6.66 15.73
N GLU A 267 5.73 -5.92 16.77
CA GLU A 267 5.29 -4.53 16.67
C GLU A 267 6.09 -3.63 17.62
N ILE A 268 6.84 -2.68 17.05
CA ILE A 268 7.53 -1.62 17.81
C ILE A 268 6.80 -0.30 17.57
N PHE A 269 6.35 0.35 18.63
CA PHE A 269 5.68 1.66 18.53
C PHE A 269 6.69 2.80 18.49
N PHE A 270 6.24 3.99 18.06
CA PHE A 270 7.14 5.14 17.88
C PHE A 270 7.88 5.56 19.15
N ASP A 271 7.30 5.42 20.34
CA ASP A 271 7.99 5.74 21.60
C ASP A 271 9.24 4.89 21.81
N GLU A 272 9.14 3.59 21.58
CA GLU A 272 10.27 2.68 21.67
C GLU A 272 11.26 2.92 20.53
N PHE A 273 10.77 3.15 19.31
CA PHE A 273 11.64 3.41 18.17
C PHE A 273 12.43 4.73 18.28
N ARG A 274 11.88 5.76 18.92
CA ARG A 274 12.61 7.00 19.25
C ARG A 274 13.83 6.71 20.11
N VAL A 275 13.64 5.92 21.17
CA VAL A 275 14.72 5.54 22.09
C VAL A 275 15.76 4.69 21.33
N TYR A 276 15.30 3.76 20.48
CA TYR A 276 16.19 2.96 19.64
C TYR A 276 17.07 3.81 18.72
N LEU A 277 16.49 4.77 18.00
CA LEU A 277 17.23 5.66 17.09
C LEU A 277 18.24 6.55 17.82
N LEU A 278 17.85 7.09 18.98
CA LEU A 278 18.74 7.92 19.79
C LEU A 278 19.93 7.10 20.31
N ASN A 279 19.68 5.92 20.84
CA ASN A 279 20.74 5.11 21.46
C ASN A 279 21.70 4.49 20.44
N ASN A 280 21.21 4.07 19.27
CA ASN A 280 22.02 3.35 18.29
C ASN A 280 22.61 4.24 17.20
N TYR A 281 21.97 5.37 16.88
CA TYR A 281 22.36 6.24 15.77
C TYR A 281 22.51 7.72 16.17
N ASN A 282 22.16 8.09 17.41
CA ASN A 282 22.13 9.47 17.87
C ASN A 282 21.24 10.36 16.98
N VAL A 283 20.09 9.83 16.57
CA VAL A 283 19.16 10.45 15.61
C VAL A 283 17.74 10.50 16.18
N SER A 284 17.00 11.58 15.88
CA SER A 284 15.57 11.72 16.25
C SER A 284 14.63 11.30 15.11
N LEU A 285 13.56 10.58 15.50
CA LEU A 285 12.47 10.20 14.60
C LEU A 285 11.82 11.43 13.94
N GLU A 286 11.61 12.49 14.72
CA GLU A 286 10.95 13.75 14.35
C GLU A 286 11.75 14.58 13.35
N THR A 287 13.07 14.50 13.39
CA THR A 287 13.96 15.28 12.50
C THR A 287 14.39 14.50 11.28
N SER A 288 14.48 13.17 11.37
CA SER A 288 15.15 12.38 10.33
C SER A 288 14.21 11.52 9.49
N ILE A 289 13.10 11.01 10.04
CA ILE A 289 12.22 10.07 9.32
C ILE A 289 10.82 10.68 9.11
N LEU A 290 10.19 11.21 10.16
CA LEU A 290 8.84 11.77 10.07
C LEU A 290 8.68 12.91 9.06
N PRO A 291 9.65 13.81 8.84
CA PRO A 291 9.52 14.85 7.82
C PRO A 291 9.39 14.25 6.41
N GLN A 292 10.14 13.18 6.13
CA GLN A 292 10.07 12.48 4.84
C GLN A 292 8.71 11.78 4.69
N ILE A 293 8.23 11.09 5.73
CA ILE A 293 6.90 10.46 5.74
C ILE A 293 5.80 11.50 5.47
N LYS A 294 5.84 12.65 6.16
CA LYS A 294 4.86 13.74 5.97
C LYS A 294 4.92 14.31 4.56
N GLN A 295 6.10 14.48 3.98
CA GLN A 295 6.28 14.97 2.62
C GLN A 295 5.79 13.96 1.57
N ILE A 296 5.92 12.66 1.81
CA ILE A 296 5.39 11.61 0.91
C ILE A 296 3.86 11.52 0.96
N ILE A 297 3.27 11.76 2.13
CA ILE A 297 1.81 11.69 2.34
C ILE A 297 1.10 12.91 1.73
N ARG A 298 1.72 14.09 1.82
CA ARG A 298 1.16 15.37 1.37
C ARG A 298 1.13 15.47 -0.15
#